data_AF-A0A843RNU4-F1
#
_entry.id   AF-A0A843RNU4-F1
#
_cell.length_a   1.000
_cell.length_b   1.000
_cell.length_c   1.000
_cell.angle_alpha   90.00
_cell.angle_beta   90.00
_cell.angle_gamma   90.00
#
_symmetry.space_group_name_H-M   'P 1'
#
loop_
_entity.id
_entity.type
_entity.pdbx_description
1 polymer ?
#
loop_
_entity_poly.entity_id
_entity_poly.type
_entity_poly.pdbx_seq_one_letter_code
_entity_poly.pdbx_strand_id
1 'polypeptide(L)'
;MAVAAVKEKIAAQLIELQKNDGSIDPEHLVSIVEAVIDSIEGDLTAVGLKVYSDIEALARYINAARAEIAELRPDDINSDYLPAATDELTAIVGSTEQATHTIFEAVESIEALTEKMDPEVAEQISAAVTSIYEACGFQDITGQRITKVVTALQHVETKVDALLNAFGDDVRRDGAPKPAGKKTTTPSGAPARPDEDLLNGPQLPENAISQDDIDALFG
;
A
#
# COMPACT_ATOMS: atom_id res chain seq x y z
N MET A 1 13.62 -31.09 26.29
CA MET A 1 13.52 -32.56 26.05
C MET A 1 14.85 -33.28 26.32
N ALA A 2 16.01 -32.76 25.89
CA ALA A 2 17.32 -33.39 26.09
C ALA A 2 17.64 -33.78 27.56
N VAL A 3 17.40 -32.88 28.52
CA VAL A 3 17.71 -33.13 29.96
C VAL A 3 16.89 -34.27 30.57
N ALA A 4 15.66 -34.49 30.10
CA ALA A 4 14.80 -35.56 30.61
C ALA A 4 15.26 -36.94 30.09
N ALA A 5 15.62 -37.02 28.80
CA ALA A 5 16.17 -38.23 28.19
C ALA A 5 17.52 -38.63 28.80
N VAL A 6 18.36 -37.65 29.14
CA VAL A 6 19.65 -37.88 29.83
C VAL A 6 19.45 -38.42 31.24
N LYS A 7 18.51 -37.85 32.02
CA LYS A 7 18.17 -38.36 33.35
C LYS A 7 17.68 -39.81 33.30
N GLU A 8 16.88 -40.16 32.30
CA GLU A 8 16.35 -41.52 32.13
C GLU A 8 17.45 -42.52 31.79
N LYS A 9 18.41 -42.13 30.93
CA LYS A 9 19.55 -42.96 30.52
C LYS A 9 20.54 -43.18 31.68
N ILE A 10 20.85 -42.14 32.45
CA ILE A 10 21.70 -42.23 33.65
C ILE A 10 21.03 -43.09 34.72
N ALA A 11 19.73 -42.91 34.94
CA ALA A 11 18.98 -43.71 35.91
C ALA A 11 18.95 -45.20 35.52
N ALA A 12 18.74 -45.51 34.24
CA ALA A 12 18.77 -46.89 33.74
C ALA A 12 20.14 -47.56 33.95
N GLN A 13 21.23 -46.84 33.66
CA GLN A 13 22.60 -47.37 33.82
C GLN A 13 23.02 -47.49 35.29
N LEU A 14 22.61 -46.57 36.17
CA LEU A 14 22.85 -46.67 37.61
C LEU A 14 22.09 -47.84 38.25
N ILE A 15 20.86 -48.11 37.80
CA ILE A 15 20.06 -49.26 38.25
C ILE A 15 20.71 -50.57 37.80
N GLU A 16 21.32 -50.60 36.61
CA GLU A 16 22.05 -51.77 36.10
C GLU A 16 23.33 -52.03 36.91
N LEU A 17 24.04 -50.97 37.29
CA LEU A 17 25.24 -51.03 38.14
C LEU A 17 24.92 -51.43 39.59
N GLN A 18 23.76 -51.03 40.13
CA GLN A 18 23.32 -51.42 41.48
C GLN A 18 23.01 -52.92 41.64
N LYS A 19 22.83 -53.66 40.54
CA LYS A 19 22.57 -55.11 40.57
C LYS A 19 23.84 -55.95 40.73
N ASN A 20 25.02 -55.37 40.49
CA ASN A 20 26.31 -56.02 40.73
C ASN A 20 26.84 -55.54 42.09
N ASP A 21 26.77 -56.42 43.09
CA ASP A 21 27.20 -56.13 44.46
C ASP A 21 28.74 -56.02 44.52
N GLY A 22 29.27 -54.79 44.37
CA GLY A 22 30.69 -54.52 44.43
C GLY A 22 31.05 -53.08 44.07
N SER A 23 31.87 -52.46 44.93
CA SER A 23 32.59 -51.19 44.75
C SER A 23 32.53 -50.59 43.34
N ILE A 24 31.85 -49.45 43.19
CA ILE A 24 31.82 -48.71 41.94
C ILE A 24 33.24 -48.23 41.63
N ASP A 25 33.82 -48.70 40.53
CA ASP A 25 35.13 -48.23 40.06
C ASP A 25 35.01 -46.76 39.64
N PRO A 26 35.74 -45.83 40.29
CA PRO A 26 35.72 -44.41 39.96
C PRO A 26 36.02 -44.14 38.47
N GLU A 27 36.84 -44.98 37.82
CA GLU A 27 37.16 -44.82 36.40
C GLU A 27 35.93 -45.07 35.51
N HIS A 28 35.09 -46.04 35.87
CA HIS A 28 33.88 -46.35 35.11
C HIS A 28 32.83 -45.24 35.26
N LEU A 29 32.70 -44.62 36.43
CA LEU A 29 31.83 -43.45 36.62
C LEU A 29 32.28 -42.23 35.81
N VAL A 30 33.60 -41.98 35.77
CA VAL A 30 34.16 -40.89 34.95
C VAL A 30 33.82 -41.11 33.48
N SER A 31 33.99 -42.34 32.96
CA SER A 31 33.67 -42.64 31.56
C SER A 31 32.19 -42.44 31.19
N ILE A 32 31.27 -42.73 32.12
CA ILE A 32 29.82 -42.53 31.90
C ILE A 32 29.50 -41.03 31.91
N VAL A 33 30.09 -40.27 32.82
CA VAL A 33 29.91 -38.81 32.89
C VAL A 33 30.50 -38.13 31.66
N GLU A 34 31.67 -38.55 31.18
CA GLU A 34 32.28 -38.08 29.93
C GLU A 34 31.38 -38.37 28.72
N ALA A 35 30.86 -39.58 28.58
CA ALA A 35 29.95 -39.94 27.49
C ALA A 35 28.63 -39.13 27.50
N VAL A 36 28.14 -38.74 28.69
CA VAL A 36 26.96 -37.88 28.83
C VAL A 36 27.30 -36.43 28.46
N ILE A 37 28.45 -35.92 28.90
CA ILE A 37 28.90 -34.55 28.58
C ILE A 37 29.11 -34.42 27.06
N ASP A 38 29.81 -35.37 26.43
CA ASP A 38 30.03 -35.40 24.97
C ASP A 38 28.69 -35.45 24.21
N SER A 39 27.73 -36.22 24.70
CA SER A 39 26.39 -36.29 24.09
C SER A 39 25.63 -34.97 24.21
N ILE A 40 25.76 -34.24 25.32
CA ILE A 40 25.11 -32.94 25.53
C ILE A 40 25.78 -31.86 24.69
N GLU A 41 27.12 -31.85 24.64
CA GLU A 41 27.89 -30.93 23.81
C GLU A 41 27.56 -31.12 22.32
N GLY A 42 27.45 -32.38 21.86
CA GLY A 42 27.02 -32.69 20.50
C GLY A 42 25.61 -32.21 20.17
N ASP A 43 24.63 -32.42 21.05
CA ASP A 43 23.23 -32.01 20.84
C ASP A 43 23.07 -30.47 20.89
N LEU A 44 23.77 -29.79 21.80
CA LEU A 44 23.84 -28.32 21.85
C LEU A 44 24.48 -27.73 20.59
N THR A 45 25.52 -28.37 20.07
CA THR A 45 26.19 -27.96 18.82
C THR A 45 25.25 -28.13 17.62
N ALA A 46 24.51 -29.24 17.55
CA ALA A 46 23.54 -29.49 16.49
C ALA A 46 22.35 -28.50 16.54
N VAL A 47 21.83 -28.21 17.74
CA VAL A 47 20.78 -27.20 17.94
C VAL A 47 21.30 -25.82 17.58
N GLY A 48 22.52 -25.46 17.98
CA GLY A 48 23.18 -24.22 17.59
C GLY A 48 23.28 -24.08 16.08
N LEU A 49 23.81 -25.09 15.39
CA LEU A 49 23.95 -25.09 13.93
C LEU A 49 22.60 -24.95 13.21
N LYS A 50 21.55 -25.61 13.72
CA LYS A 50 20.20 -25.47 13.19
C LYS A 50 19.67 -24.04 13.36
N VAL A 51 19.82 -23.45 14.54
CA VAL A 51 19.41 -22.05 14.79
C VAL A 51 20.18 -21.08 13.89
N TYR A 52 21.49 -21.28 13.70
CA TYR A 52 22.28 -20.50 12.76
C TYR A 52 21.77 -20.63 11.32
N SER A 53 21.48 -21.84 10.86
CA SER A 53 20.89 -22.10 9.53
C SER A 53 19.52 -21.45 9.38
N ASP A 54 18.67 -21.49 10.41
CA ASP A 54 17.33 -20.89 10.39
C ASP A 54 17.42 -19.35 10.35
N ILE A 55 18.37 -18.75 11.10
CA ILE A 55 18.65 -17.31 11.06
C ILE A 55 19.20 -16.90 9.68
N GLU A 56 20.09 -17.70 9.08
CA GLU A 56 20.63 -17.44 7.75
C GLU A 56 19.54 -17.53 6.66
N ALA A 57 18.62 -18.50 6.77
CA ALA A 57 17.47 -18.61 5.89
C ALA A 57 16.53 -17.40 6.02
N LEU A 58 16.28 -16.95 7.26
CA LEU A 58 15.47 -15.76 7.53
C LEU A 58 16.14 -14.49 6.96
N ALA A 59 17.45 -14.33 7.16
CA ALA A 59 18.21 -13.21 6.62
C ALA A 59 18.17 -13.17 5.08
N ARG A 60 18.32 -14.34 4.42
CA ARG A 60 18.16 -14.45 2.96
C ARG A 60 16.76 -14.05 2.51
N TYR A 61 15.72 -14.50 3.21
CA TYR A 61 14.34 -14.16 2.90
C TYR A 61 14.08 -12.65 3.03
N ILE A 62 14.55 -12.02 4.11
CA ILE A 62 14.42 -10.57 4.32
C ILE A 62 15.14 -9.80 3.22
N ASN A 63 16.34 -10.23 2.82
CA ASN A 63 17.10 -9.58 1.75
C ASN A 63 16.44 -9.73 0.36
N ALA A 64 15.82 -10.89 0.08
CA ALA A 64 15.06 -11.08 -1.15
C ALA A 64 13.81 -10.20 -1.19
N ALA A 65 13.02 -10.19 -0.11
CA ALA A 65 11.85 -9.32 0.00
C ALA A 65 12.23 -7.83 -0.09
N ARG A 66 13.38 -7.44 0.48
CA ARG A 66 13.95 -6.09 0.35
C ARG A 66 14.24 -5.73 -1.11
N ALA A 67 14.85 -6.63 -1.88
CA ALA A 67 15.15 -6.40 -3.29
C ALA A 67 13.86 -6.24 -4.12
N GLU A 68 12.85 -7.08 -3.86
CA GLU A 68 11.54 -6.98 -4.49
C GLU A 68 10.82 -5.65 -4.16
N ILE A 69 10.90 -5.19 -2.90
CA ILE A 69 10.34 -3.89 -2.49
C ILE A 69 11.08 -2.73 -3.14
N ALA A 70 12.41 -2.80 -3.28
CA ALA A 70 13.19 -1.77 -3.97
C ALA A 70 12.83 -1.68 -5.47
N GLU A 71 12.52 -2.81 -6.10
CA GLU A 71 12.11 -2.88 -7.51
C GLU A 71 10.75 -2.23 -7.79
N LEU A 72 9.85 -2.18 -6.79
CA LEU A 72 8.58 -1.46 -6.87
C LEU A 72 8.76 0.07 -7.00
N ARG A 73 10.00 0.59 -6.88
CA ARG A 73 10.36 2.02 -6.90
C ARG A 73 9.39 2.85 -6.04
N PRO A 74 9.32 2.60 -4.72
CA PRO A 74 8.29 3.20 -3.89
C PRO A 74 8.43 4.73 -3.78
N ASP A 75 9.64 5.27 -4.04
CA ASP A 75 9.88 6.71 -4.18
C ASP A 75 9.05 7.32 -5.34
N ASP A 76 8.95 6.66 -6.51
CA ASP A 76 8.13 7.13 -7.64
C ASP A 76 6.63 7.10 -7.31
N ILE A 77 6.20 6.05 -6.58
CA ILE A 77 4.79 5.87 -6.19
C ILE A 77 4.37 6.98 -5.21
N ASN A 78 5.25 7.32 -4.26
CA ASN A 78 4.99 8.36 -3.28
C ASN A 78 5.12 9.77 -3.86
N SER A 79 6.13 10.04 -4.71
CA SER A 79 6.37 11.40 -5.19
C SER A 79 5.49 11.83 -6.36
N ASP A 80 5.17 10.92 -7.27
CA ASP A 80 4.64 11.32 -8.59
C ASP A 80 3.22 10.80 -8.85
N TYR A 81 2.88 9.58 -8.45
CA TYR A 81 1.64 8.94 -8.89
C TYR A 81 0.47 9.07 -7.91
N LEU A 82 0.67 8.79 -6.62
CA LEU A 82 -0.42 8.83 -5.63
C LEU A 82 -0.91 10.27 -5.32
N PRO A 83 -0.04 11.27 -5.14
CA PRO A 83 -0.47 12.65 -4.93
C PRO A 83 -1.22 13.19 -6.15
N ALA A 84 -0.65 13.03 -7.35
CA ALA A 84 -1.28 13.50 -8.60
C ALA A 84 -2.66 12.87 -8.83
N ALA A 85 -2.80 11.56 -8.62
CA ALA A 85 -4.11 10.89 -8.75
C ALA A 85 -5.12 11.39 -7.71
N THR A 86 -4.67 11.70 -6.50
CA THR A 86 -5.53 12.25 -5.44
C THR A 86 -6.01 13.67 -5.76
N ASP A 87 -5.10 14.50 -6.28
CA ASP A 87 -5.40 15.88 -6.68
C ASP A 87 -6.34 15.92 -7.89
N GLU A 88 -6.09 15.10 -8.92
CA GLU A 88 -6.98 14.95 -10.07
C GLU A 88 -8.38 14.48 -9.66
N LEU A 89 -8.49 13.48 -8.78
CA LEU A 89 -9.79 13.01 -8.28
C LEU A 89 -10.52 14.08 -7.48
N THR A 90 -9.81 14.89 -6.71
CA THR A 90 -10.40 16.01 -5.97
C THR A 90 -10.88 17.12 -6.91
N ALA A 91 -10.08 17.43 -7.94
CA ALA A 91 -10.45 18.39 -8.97
C ALA A 91 -11.70 17.95 -9.77
N ILE A 92 -11.86 16.65 -10.01
CA ILE A 92 -13.07 16.10 -10.63
C ILE A 92 -14.29 16.33 -9.73
N VAL A 93 -14.19 16.09 -8.42
CA VAL A 93 -15.30 16.37 -7.49
C VAL A 93 -15.70 17.83 -7.56
N GLY A 94 -14.73 18.75 -7.40
CA GLY A 94 -15.02 20.19 -7.44
C GLY A 94 -15.61 20.66 -8.78
N SER A 95 -15.06 20.18 -9.90
CA SER A 95 -15.57 20.53 -11.24
C SER A 95 -17.00 20.01 -11.46
N THR A 96 -17.30 18.81 -10.96
CA THR A 96 -18.66 18.25 -11.06
C THR A 96 -19.66 18.96 -10.16
N GLU A 97 -19.26 19.38 -8.95
CA GLU A 97 -20.09 20.23 -8.08
C GLU A 97 -20.40 21.56 -8.75
N GLN A 98 -19.39 22.21 -9.33
CA GLN A 98 -19.57 23.50 -10.00
C GLN A 98 -20.46 23.39 -11.24
N ALA A 99 -20.28 22.34 -12.05
CA ALA A 99 -21.15 22.08 -13.20
C ALA A 99 -22.62 21.86 -12.76
N THR A 100 -22.85 21.10 -11.68
CA THR A 100 -24.20 20.91 -11.12
C THR A 100 -24.80 22.24 -10.67
N HIS A 101 -24.01 23.11 -10.02
CA HIS A 101 -24.49 24.41 -9.59
C HIS A 101 -24.93 25.28 -10.77
N THR A 102 -24.12 25.35 -11.84
CA THR A 102 -24.50 26.07 -13.07
C THR A 102 -25.75 25.49 -13.73
N ILE A 103 -25.93 24.16 -13.72
CA ILE A 103 -27.15 23.52 -14.21
C ILE A 103 -28.36 23.99 -13.37
N PHE A 104 -28.23 24.04 -12.05
CA PHE A 104 -29.32 24.51 -11.17
C PHE A 104 -29.67 25.97 -11.41
N GLU A 105 -28.69 26.87 -11.53
CA GLU A 105 -28.93 28.28 -11.85
C GLU A 105 -29.66 28.46 -13.20
N ALA A 106 -29.28 27.66 -14.20
CA ALA A 106 -29.94 27.68 -15.51
C ALA A 106 -31.38 27.16 -15.42
N VAL A 107 -31.62 26.11 -14.64
CA VAL A 107 -32.93 25.52 -14.41
C VAL A 107 -33.84 26.47 -13.61
N GLU A 108 -33.34 27.12 -12.57
CA GLU A 108 -34.06 28.17 -11.83
C GLU A 108 -34.45 29.34 -12.73
N SER A 109 -33.55 29.73 -13.65
CA SER A 109 -33.84 30.77 -14.64
C SER A 109 -34.96 30.35 -15.60
N ILE A 110 -35.02 29.08 -16.00
CA ILE A 110 -36.11 28.52 -16.80
C ILE A 110 -37.41 28.52 -16.00
N GLU A 111 -37.37 28.12 -14.74
CA GLU A 111 -38.52 28.08 -13.85
C GLU A 111 -39.12 29.49 -13.64
N ALA A 112 -38.30 30.52 -13.48
CA ALA A 112 -38.75 31.92 -13.39
C ALA A 112 -39.48 32.42 -14.66
N LEU A 113 -39.23 31.81 -15.82
CA LEU A 113 -39.94 32.15 -17.06
C LEU A 113 -41.32 31.48 -17.15
N THR A 114 -41.55 30.39 -16.42
CA THR A 114 -42.84 29.66 -16.43
C THR A 114 -44.01 30.52 -15.95
N GLU A 115 -43.77 31.49 -15.06
CA GLU A 115 -44.79 32.45 -14.58
C GLU A 115 -45.38 33.31 -15.72
N LYS A 116 -44.68 33.42 -16.85
CA LYS A 116 -45.08 34.21 -18.02
C LYS A 116 -45.63 33.35 -19.16
N MET A 117 -45.71 32.04 -18.96
CA MET A 117 -46.13 31.06 -19.96
C MET A 117 -47.60 30.67 -19.77
N ASP A 118 -48.16 30.03 -20.80
CA ASP A 118 -49.49 29.43 -20.71
C ASP A 118 -49.50 28.31 -19.66
N PRO A 119 -50.54 28.19 -18.80
CA PRO A 119 -50.53 27.28 -17.65
C PRO A 119 -50.20 25.82 -17.98
N GLU A 120 -50.72 25.30 -19.10
CA GLU A 120 -50.48 23.91 -19.51
C GLU A 120 -49.03 23.66 -19.93
N VAL A 121 -48.37 24.67 -20.51
CA VAL A 121 -46.95 24.62 -20.89
C VAL A 121 -46.06 24.80 -19.66
N ALA A 122 -46.43 25.71 -18.75
CA ALA A 122 -45.73 25.94 -17.49
C ALA A 122 -45.69 24.66 -16.64
N GLU A 123 -46.80 23.94 -16.52
CA GLU A 123 -46.87 22.67 -15.78
C GLU A 123 -45.94 21.60 -16.35
N GLN A 124 -45.88 21.47 -17.68
CA GLN A 124 -44.97 20.52 -18.34
C GLN A 124 -43.50 20.87 -18.09
N ILE A 125 -43.15 22.15 -18.10
CA ILE A 125 -41.78 22.61 -17.83
C ILE A 125 -41.43 22.39 -16.35
N SER A 126 -42.30 22.74 -15.41
CA SER A 126 -42.07 22.49 -13.97
C SER A 126 -41.87 21.01 -13.66
N ALA A 127 -42.61 20.11 -14.32
CA ALA A 127 -42.39 18.67 -14.19
C ALA A 127 -41.00 18.24 -14.72
N ALA A 128 -40.55 18.80 -15.85
CA ALA A 128 -39.23 18.53 -16.40
C ALA A 128 -38.10 19.07 -15.50
N VAL A 129 -38.25 20.30 -14.99
CA VAL A 129 -37.36 20.93 -14.02
C VAL A 129 -37.21 20.06 -12.76
N THR A 130 -38.33 19.58 -12.21
CA THR A 130 -38.34 18.67 -11.05
C THR A 130 -37.53 17.40 -11.33
N SER A 131 -37.72 16.79 -12.51
CA SER A 131 -36.97 15.59 -12.91
C SER A 131 -35.46 15.86 -13.04
N ILE A 132 -35.05 17.06 -13.47
CA ILE A 132 -33.62 17.45 -13.54
C ILE A 132 -33.03 17.55 -12.13
N TYR A 133 -33.71 18.19 -11.18
CA TYR A 133 -33.25 18.26 -9.80
C TYR A 133 -33.06 16.86 -9.19
N GLU A 134 -34.02 15.96 -9.38
CA GLU A 134 -33.93 14.57 -8.92
C GLU A 134 -32.76 13.82 -9.55
N ALA A 135 -32.52 13.99 -10.86
CA ALA A 135 -31.42 13.34 -11.56
C ALA A 135 -30.05 13.84 -11.08
N CYS A 136 -29.91 15.15 -10.85
CA CYS A 136 -28.66 15.75 -10.37
C CYS A 136 -28.36 15.43 -8.89
N GLY A 137 -29.38 15.08 -8.09
CA GLY A 137 -29.22 14.65 -6.69
C GLY A 137 -28.30 13.43 -6.50
N PHE A 138 -28.08 12.62 -7.55
CA PHE A 138 -27.13 11.49 -7.50
C PHE A 138 -25.64 11.91 -7.44
N GLN A 139 -25.31 13.18 -7.68
CA GLN A 139 -23.94 13.68 -7.66
C GLN A 139 -23.30 13.56 -6.27
N ASP A 140 -24.08 13.74 -5.19
CA ASP A 140 -23.60 13.59 -3.80
C ASP A 140 -23.05 12.18 -3.52
N ILE A 141 -23.72 11.13 -4.02
CA ILE A 141 -23.23 9.75 -3.91
C ILE A 141 -21.92 9.55 -4.68
N THR A 142 -21.76 10.23 -5.82
CA THR A 142 -20.54 10.15 -6.62
C THR A 142 -19.38 10.85 -5.93
N GLY A 143 -19.59 12.07 -5.41
CA GLY A 143 -18.62 12.79 -4.59
C GLY A 143 -18.15 11.96 -3.39
N GLN A 144 -19.09 11.41 -2.61
CA GLN A 144 -18.77 10.54 -1.48
C GLN A 144 -17.96 9.29 -1.87
N ARG A 145 -18.26 8.67 -3.03
CA ARG A 145 -17.51 7.52 -3.53
C ARG A 145 -16.09 7.90 -3.92
N ILE A 146 -15.90 9.04 -4.59
CA ILE A 146 -14.57 9.54 -4.95
C ILE A 146 -13.77 9.87 -3.69
N THR A 147 -14.37 10.54 -2.70
CA THR A 147 -13.72 10.80 -1.40
C THR A 147 -13.25 9.52 -0.72
N LYS A 148 -14.05 8.45 -0.75
CA LYS A 148 -13.63 7.14 -0.22
C LYS A 148 -12.43 6.55 -0.98
N VAL A 149 -12.37 6.71 -2.30
CA VAL A 149 -11.22 6.27 -3.11
C VAL A 149 -9.99 7.08 -2.75
N VAL A 150 -10.10 8.40 -2.65
CA VAL A 150 -9.02 9.30 -2.22
C VAL A 150 -8.49 8.90 -0.83
N THR A 151 -9.37 8.68 0.14
CA THR A 151 -8.95 8.24 1.49
C THR A 151 -8.23 6.89 1.45
N ALA A 152 -8.65 5.97 0.60
CA ALA A 152 -7.98 4.67 0.44
C ALA A 152 -6.58 4.84 -0.17
N LEU A 153 -6.41 5.71 -1.16
CA LEU A 153 -5.10 6.01 -1.77
C LEU A 153 -4.15 6.64 -0.74
N GLN A 154 -4.62 7.59 0.07
CA GLN A 154 -3.84 8.17 1.18
C GLN A 154 -3.42 7.12 2.22
N HIS A 155 -4.25 6.11 2.47
CA HIS A 155 -3.88 5.00 3.34
C HIS A 155 -2.78 4.13 2.73
N VAL A 156 -2.83 3.89 1.42
CA VAL A 156 -1.78 3.17 0.68
C VAL A 156 -0.47 3.95 0.76
N GLU A 157 -0.50 5.25 0.52
CA GLU A 157 0.66 6.16 0.63
C GLU A 157 1.33 6.04 2.01
N THR A 158 0.55 6.15 3.09
CA THR A 158 1.05 6.03 4.47
C THR A 158 1.71 4.65 4.73
N LYS A 159 1.18 3.58 4.15
CA LYS A 159 1.73 2.22 4.30
C LYS A 159 3.03 2.07 3.51
N VAL A 160 3.08 2.61 2.29
CA VAL A 160 4.30 2.65 1.47
C VAL A 160 5.40 3.41 2.20
N ASP A 161 5.08 4.56 2.81
CA ASP A 161 6.03 5.32 3.62
C ASP A 161 6.52 4.57 4.85
N ALA A 162 5.63 3.88 5.56
CA ALA A 162 6.03 3.06 6.69
C ALA A 162 6.98 1.93 6.27
N LEU A 163 6.74 1.30 5.12
CA LEU A 163 7.63 0.28 4.56
C LEU A 163 8.97 0.90 4.16
N LEU A 164 8.96 2.04 3.46
CA LEU A 164 10.18 2.77 3.11
C LEU A 164 10.98 3.16 4.35
N ASN A 165 10.35 3.64 5.43
CA ASN A 165 11.07 3.99 6.66
C ASN A 165 11.62 2.76 7.39
N ALA A 166 10.90 1.63 7.36
CA ALA A 166 11.36 0.38 7.97
C ALA A 166 12.53 -0.26 7.21
N PHE A 167 12.63 -0.05 5.90
CA PHE A 167 13.62 -0.70 5.03
C PHE A 167 14.65 0.28 4.42
N GLY A 168 14.47 1.59 4.50
CA GLY A 168 15.05 2.59 3.59
C GLY A 168 16.51 2.97 3.79
N ASP A 169 17.12 2.73 4.96
CA ASP A 169 18.51 3.14 5.20
C ASP A 169 19.54 2.37 4.36
N ASP A 170 19.21 1.17 3.85
CA ASP A 170 20.07 0.39 2.96
C ASP A 170 19.55 0.31 1.50
N VAL A 171 18.27 0.60 1.20
CA VAL A 171 17.78 0.66 -0.20
C VAL A 171 18.39 1.85 -0.95
N ARG A 172 18.64 2.96 -0.25
CA ARG A 172 19.29 4.16 -0.81
C ARG A 172 20.79 3.97 -1.08
N ARG A 173 21.44 2.93 -0.54
CA ARG A 173 22.89 2.71 -0.68
C ARG A 173 23.29 1.95 -1.95
N ASP A 174 22.43 1.11 -2.51
CA ASP A 174 22.74 0.30 -3.70
C ASP A 174 22.18 0.89 -5.02
N GLY A 175 21.33 1.90 -4.96
CA GLY A 175 20.76 2.57 -6.12
C GLY A 175 21.52 3.84 -6.50
N ALA A 176 22.54 3.76 -7.37
CA ALA A 176 22.97 4.94 -8.10
C ALA A 176 21.75 5.55 -8.84
N PRO A 177 21.58 6.89 -8.87
CA PRO A 177 20.45 7.50 -9.55
C PRO A 177 20.53 7.15 -11.04
N LYS A 178 19.70 6.21 -11.49
CA LYS A 178 19.50 5.99 -12.93
C LYS A 178 18.76 7.22 -13.45
N PRO A 179 19.23 7.83 -14.56
CA PRO A 179 18.57 9.00 -15.12
C PRO A 179 17.12 8.65 -15.40
N ALA A 180 16.20 9.55 -15.02
CA ALA A 180 14.77 9.42 -15.27
C ALA A 180 14.56 9.04 -16.75
N GLY A 181 14.23 7.76 -16.98
CA GLY A 181 13.87 7.28 -18.30
C GLY A 181 12.67 8.08 -18.76
N LYS A 182 12.75 8.61 -19.98
CA LYS A 182 11.68 9.38 -20.62
C LYS A 182 10.34 8.66 -20.39
N LYS A 183 9.41 9.31 -19.69
CA LYS A 183 8.12 8.75 -19.24
C LYS A 183 7.42 8.07 -20.41
N THR A 184 7.31 6.74 -20.40
CA THR A 184 6.60 5.94 -21.43
C THR A 184 5.19 5.55 -20.99
N THR A 185 4.77 5.96 -19.79
CA THR A 185 3.50 5.59 -19.18
C THR A 185 2.80 6.83 -18.64
N THR A 186 1.49 6.89 -18.85
CA THR A 186 0.63 7.97 -18.35
C THR A 186 0.58 7.94 -16.81
N PRO A 187 0.07 8.99 -16.12
CA PRO A 187 -0.20 8.96 -14.68
C PRO A 187 -1.07 7.76 -14.25
N SER A 188 -1.90 7.25 -15.17
CA SER A 188 -2.74 6.05 -14.98
C SER A 188 -2.01 4.71 -15.22
N GLY A 189 -0.73 4.70 -15.60
CA GLY A 189 0.04 3.49 -15.89
C GLY A 189 -0.29 2.81 -17.24
N ALA A 190 -1.07 3.48 -18.10
CA ALA A 190 -1.40 2.98 -19.44
C ALA A 190 -0.27 3.29 -20.45
N PRO A 191 -0.11 2.49 -21.53
CA PRO A 191 0.76 2.87 -22.63
C PRO A 191 0.28 4.18 -23.26
N ALA A 192 1.22 5.11 -23.49
CA ALA A 192 0.93 6.42 -24.04
C ALA A 192 0.14 6.31 -25.36
N ARG A 193 -0.98 7.02 -25.44
CA ARG A 193 -1.87 6.97 -26.62
C ARG A 193 -1.58 8.17 -27.54
N PRO A 194 -1.70 8.01 -28.87
CA PRO A 194 -1.41 9.09 -29.82
C PRO A 194 -2.35 10.30 -29.73
N ASP A 195 -3.49 10.17 -29.03
CA ASP A 195 -4.48 11.22 -28.78
C ASP A 195 -4.42 11.79 -27.34
N GLU A 196 -3.40 11.44 -26.57
CA GLU A 196 -3.27 11.83 -25.15
C GLU A 196 -3.13 13.35 -24.97
N ASP A 197 -2.42 14.04 -25.87
CA ASP A 197 -2.30 15.51 -25.89
C ASP A 197 -3.66 16.22 -26.11
N LEU A 198 -4.69 15.49 -26.58
CA LEU A 198 -6.03 16.01 -26.84
C LEU A 198 -7.00 15.74 -25.68
N LEU A 199 -6.64 14.88 -24.73
CA LEU A 199 -7.47 14.44 -23.60
C LEU A 199 -7.07 15.16 -22.31
N ASN A 200 -6.91 16.48 -22.37
CA ASN A 200 -6.69 17.28 -21.17
C ASN A 200 -8.01 17.28 -20.37
N GLY A 201 -7.98 16.65 -19.20
CA GLY A 201 -9.05 16.77 -18.20
C GLY A 201 -9.17 18.20 -17.68
N PRO A 202 -10.11 18.46 -16.75
CA PRO A 202 -10.22 19.77 -16.10
C PRO A 202 -8.85 20.18 -15.54
N GLN A 203 -8.34 21.34 -15.96
CA GLN A 203 -7.04 21.81 -15.50
C GLN A 203 -7.13 22.19 -14.02
N LEU A 204 -6.13 21.77 -13.24
CA LEU A 204 -5.98 22.24 -11.86
C LEU A 204 -5.90 23.78 -11.86
N PRO A 205 -6.50 24.47 -10.87
CA PRO A 205 -6.58 25.93 -10.86
C PRO A 205 -5.24 26.65 -11.01
N GLU A 206 -4.16 26.05 -10.51
CA GLU A 206 -2.79 26.54 -10.60
C GLU A 206 -2.15 26.41 -12.00
N ASN A 207 -2.69 25.52 -12.84
CA ASN A 207 -2.27 25.30 -14.21
C ASN A 207 -3.30 25.81 -15.24
N ALA A 208 -4.42 26.37 -14.77
CA ALA A 208 -5.45 26.94 -15.61
C ALA A 208 -4.94 28.24 -16.24
N ILE A 209 -5.00 28.33 -17.57
CA ILE A 209 -4.70 29.58 -18.29
C ILE A 209 -5.71 30.63 -17.83
N SER A 210 -5.22 31.80 -17.41
CA SER A 210 -6.09 32.87 -16.94
C SER A 210 -6.86 33.50 -18.10
N GLN A 211 -8.05 34.06 -17.81
CA GLN A 211 -8.83 34.76 -18.85
C GLN A 211 -8.04 35.93 -19.44
N ASP A 212 -7.19 36.59 -18.65
CA ASP A 212 -6.30 37.65 -19.11
C ASP A 212 -5.27 37.14 -20.14
N ASP A 213 -4.77 35.90 -19.97
CA ASP A 213 -3.86 35.26 -20.92
C ASP A 213 -4.58 34.84 -22.21
N ILE A 214 -5.85 34.44 -22.12
CA ILE A 214 -6.71 34.12 -23.28
C ILE A 214 -7.00 35.40 -24.07
N ASP A 215 -7.36 36.48 -23.37
CA ASP A 215 -7.66 37.76 -23.99
C ASP A 215 -6.42 38.37 -24.66
N ALA A 216 -5.21 38.16 -24.11
CA ALA A 216 -3.95 38.56 -24.74
C ALA A 216 -3.60 37.79 -26.03
N LEU A 217 -4.19 36.61 -26.22
CA LEU A 217 -3.98 35.73 -27.39
C LEU A 217 -4.94 36.02 -28.54
N PHE A 218 -6.13 36.55 -28.24
CA PHE A 218 -7.21 36.77 -29.20
C PHE A 218 -7.68 38.24 -29.33
N GLY A 219 -7.11 39.15 -28.54
CA GLY A 219 -7.38 40.60 -28.52
C GLY A 219 -6.46 41.44 -29.39
#